data_AF-A0AAN0RHG4-F1
#
_entry.id   AF-A0AAN0RHG4-F1
#
_cell.length_a   1.000
_cell.length_b   1.000
_cell.length_c   1.000
_cell.angle_alpha   90.00
_cell.angle_beta   90.00
_cell.angle_gamma   90.00
#
_symmetry.space_group_name_H-M   'P 1'
#
loop_
_entity.id
_entity.type
_entity.pdbx_description
1 polymer ?
#
loop_
_entity_poly.entity_id
_entity_poly.type
_entity_poly.pdbx_seq_one_letter_code
_entity_poly.pdbx_strand_id
1 'polypeptide(L)'
;MFESLQLPKAFWVSIIIGYAFCLLSFFVLVTATLDPLAPNHVLNNHATTKLTSIRLAILTFGLVSILFTLKYSLTYAKYVTVALTAWAIAMYFDDHFVLYNMVEYPEGGVISLVQSLRPILIISLIWMCFELTFSPHLTD
;
A
#
# COMPACT_ATOMS: atom_id res chain seq x y z
N MET A 1 -4.29 9.86 24.18
CA MET A 1 -4.67 8.46 23.87
C MET A 1 -3.56 7.66 23.18
N PHE A 2 -2.58 8.28 22.51
CA PHE A 2 -1.39 7.61 21.96
C PHE A 2 -0.14 7.67 22.87
N GLU A 3 -0.24 8.33 24.03
CA GLU A 3 0.88 8.62 24.94
C GLU A 3 1.42 7.37 25.67
N SER A 4 0.63 6.30 25.75
CA SER A 4 1.05 5.02 26.34
C SER A 4 1.75 4.08 25.35
N LEU A 5 1.65 4.33 24.04
CA LEU A 5 2.47 3.63 23.05
C LEU A 5 3.72 4.47 22.82
N GLN A 6 4.82 4.12 23.51
CA GLN A 6 6.15 4.70 23.27
C GLN A 6 6.72 4.23 21.92
N LEU A 7 5.96 4.41 20.84
CA LEU A 7 6.39 4.09 19.49
C LEU A 7 7.37 5.16 18.99
N PRO A 8 8.45 4.75 18.32
CA PRO A 8 9.45 5.67 17.83
C PRO A 8 8.84 6.61 16.77
N LYS A 9 9.37 7.84 16.69
CA LYS A 9 8.93 8.84 15.69
C LYS A 9 9.02 8.30 14.26
N ALA A 10 9.97 7.40 13.99
CA ALA A 10 10.13 6.73 12.70
C ALA A 10 8.90 5.90 12.30
N PHE A 11 8.25 5.22 13.26
CA PHE A 11 7.04 4.43 13.00
C PHE A 11 5.89 5.30 12.49
N TRP A 12 5.69 6.48 13.11
CA TRP A 12 4.68 7.44 12.68
C TRP A 12 4.95 7.99 11.28
N VAL A 13 6.23 8.24 10.96
CA VAL A 13 6.64 8.66 9.61
C VAL A 13 6.32 7.57 8.59
N SER A 14 6.58 6.29 8.89
CA SER A 14 6.23 5.17 8.01
C SER A 14 4.72 5.06 7.77
N ILE A 15 3.89 5.26 8.80
CA ILE A 15 2.42 5.32 8.65
C ILE A 15 2.01 6.44 7.70
N ILE A 16 2.56 7.64 7.89
CA ILE A 16 2.24 8.81 7.06
C ILE A 16 2.60 8.54 5.60
N ILE A 17 3.78 7.95 5.34
CA ILE A 17 4.22 7.57 4.00
C ILE A 17 3.24 6.56 3.37
N GLY A 18 2.82 5.53 4.10
CA GLY A 18 1.85 4.55 3.62
C GLY A 18 0.50 5.18 3.27
N TYR A 19 0.00 6.10 4.11
CA TYR A 19 -1.24 6.84 3.85
C TYR A 19 -1.14 7.77 2.64
N ALA A 20 -0.04 8.51 2.51
CA ALA A 20 0.20 9.38 1.38
C ALA A 20 0.22 8.58 0.06
N PHE A 21 0.83 7.40 0.06
CA PHE A 21 0.83 6.50 -1.09
C PHE A 21 -0.59 6.01 -1.45
N CYS A 22 -1.40 5.61 -0.46
CA CYS A 22 -2.78 5.20 -0.71
C CYS A 22 -3.63 6.34 -1.27
N LEU A 23 -3.49 7.55 -0.73
CA LEU A 23 -4.19 8.74 -1.23
C LEU A 23 -3.77 9.09 -2.66
N LEU A 24 -2.47 9.05 -2.96
CA LEU A 24 -1.95 9.29 -4.30
C LEU A 24 -2.46 8.24 -5.29
N SER A 25 -2.43 6.96 -4.91
CA SER A 25 -2.93 5.86 -5.74
C SER A 25 -4.43 5.97 -6.01
N PHE A 26 -5.21 6.37 -4.99
CA PHE A 26 -6.65 6.61 -5.13
C PHE A 26 -6.93 7.81 -6.04
N PHE A 27 -6.19 8.90 -5.88
CA PHE A 27 -6.30 10.09 -6.74
C PHE A 27 -6.01 9.76 -8.22
N VAL A 28 -4.97 8.97 -8.47
CA VAL A 28 -4.64 8.52 -9.83
C VAL A 28 -5.73 7.60 -10.40
N LEU A 29 -6.33 6.72 -9.59
CA LEU A 29 -7.43 5.87 -10.02
C LEU A 29 -8.69 6.71 -10.38
N VAL A 30 -9.07 7.66 -9.53
CA VAL A 30 -10.24 8.52 -9.75
C VAL A 30 -10.06 9.41 -10.98
N THR A 31 -8.89 10.04 -11.14
CA THR A 31 -8.58 10.86 -12.32
C THR A 31 -8.56 10.02 -13.60
N ALA A 32 -8.04 8.80 -13.57
CA ALA A 32 -8.11 7.87 -14.70
C ALA A 32 -9.54 7.46 -15.08
N THR A 33 -10.48 7.46 -14.13
CA THR A 33 -11.90 7.14 -14.42
C THR A 33 -12.74 8.34 -14.89
N LEU A 34 -12.29 9.57 -14.62
CA LEU A 34 -13.03 10.80 -14.90
C LEU A 34 -12.59 11.49 -16.20
N ASP A 35 -11.44 11.12 -16.78
CA ASP A 35 -10.90 11.77 -17.97
C ASP A 35 -11.67 11.34 -19.25
N PRO A 36 -12.41 12.26 -19.92
CA PRO A 36 -13.09 11.97 -21.18
C PRO A 36 -12.14 11.99 -22.39
N LEU A 37 -10.86 12.37 -22.21
CA LEU A 37 -9.89 12.59 -23.29
C LEU A 37 -8.98 11.39 -23.59
N ALA A 38 -9.26 10.20 -23.03
CA ALA A 38 -8.51 8.98 -23.33
C ALA A 38 -9.34 7.93 -24.10
N PRO A 39 -9.87 8.22 -25.32
CA PRO A 39 -10.78 7.31 -26.02
C PRO A 39 -10.13 5.99 -26.52
N ASN A 40 -8.81 5.80 -26.33
CA ASN A 40 -8.05 4.73 -27.00
C ASN A 40 -7.61 3.61 -26.02
N HIS A 41 -7.59 3.87 -24.71
CA HIS A 41 -7.05 2.94 -23.70
C HIS A 41 -8.13 2.21 -22.87
N VAL A 42 -9.39 2.63 -23.01
CA VAL A 42 -10.51 2.16 -22.16
C VAL A 42 -11.03 0.78 -22.58
N LEU A 43 -10.80 0.36 -23.83
CA LEU A 43 -11.45 -0.84 -24.38
C LEU A 43 -10.67 -2.15 -24.10
N ASN A 44 -9.36 -2.11 -23.83
CA ASN A 44 -8.55 -3.33 -23.69
C ASN A 44 -8.37 -3.80 -22.22
N ASN A 45 -8.60 -2.96 -21.20
CA ASN A 45 -8.05 -3.17 -19.85
C ASN A 45 -9.09 -3.19 -18.71
N HIS A 46 -10.36 -3.47 -18.97
CA HIS A 46 -11.39 -3.54 -17.91
C HIS A 46 -11.09 -4.59 -16.82
N ALA A 47 -10.34 -5.65 -17.16
CA ALA A 47 -9.86 -6.63 -16.17
C ALA A 47 -8.70 -6.09 -15.32
N THR A 48 -7.73 -5.42 -15.96
CA THR A 48 -6.53 -4.88 -15.30
C THR A 48 -6.85 -3.73 -14.35
N THR A 49 -7.82 -2.88 -14.69
CA THR A 49 -8.29 -1.79 -13.81
C THR A 49 -9.06 -2.31 -12.60
N LYS A 50 -9.91 -3.34 -12.77
CA LYS A 50 -10.60 -4.01 -11.66
C LYS A 50 -9.64 -4.73 -10.71
N LEU A 51 -8.63 -5.40 -11.24
CA LEU A 51 -7.65 -6.09 -10.41
C LEU A 51 -6.85 -5.08 -9.58
N THR A 52 -6.39 -4.00 -10.21
CA THR A 52 -5.63 -2.93 -9.54
C THR A 52 -6.46 -2.21 -8.47
N SER A 53 -7.76 -1.99 -8.70
CA SER A 53 -8.64 -1.36 -7.72
C SER A 53 -8.91 -2.25 -6.50
N ILE A 54 -9.10 -3.55 -6.69
CA ILE A 54 -9.25 -4.52 -5.58
C ILE A 54 -7.97 -4.56 -4.74
N ARG A 55 -6.80 -4.62 -5.39
CA ARG A 55 -5.50 -4.61 -4.73
C ARG A 55 -5.28 -3.34 -3.89
N LEU A 56 -5.65 -2.19 -4.42
CA LEU A 56 -5.60 -0.92 -3.70
C LEU A 56 -6.59 -0.87 -2.53
N ALA A 57 -7.80 -1.42 -2.70
CA ALA A 57 -8.78 -1.52 -1.64
C ALA A 57 -8.23 -2.37 -0.47
N ILE A 58 -7.63 -3.53 -0.76
CA ILE A 58 -7.03 -4.40 0.27
C ILE A 58 -5.92 -3.66 1.04
N LEU A 59 -5.01 -2.95 0.35
CA LEU A 59 -3.98 -2.14 1.01
C LEU A 59 -4.57 -1.03 1.89
N THR A 60 -5.61 -0.37 1.40
CA THR A 60 -6.27 0.73 2.12
C THR A 60 -6.99 0.23 3.37
N PHE A 61 -7.77 -0.84 3.25
CA PHE A 61 -8.41 -1.49 4.39
C PHE A 61 -7.38 -2.01 5.38
N GLY A 62 -6.29 -2.60 4.90
CA GLY A 62 -5.18 -3.06 5.73
C GLY A 62 -4.52 -1.94 6.53
N LEU A 63 -4.27 -0.77 5.94
CA LEU A 63 -3.74 0.40 6.66
C LEU A 63 -4.70 0.91 7.75
N VAL A 64 -6.00 0.95 7.45
CA VAL A 64 -7.03 1.30 8.43
C VAL A 64 -7.08 0.28 9.57
N SER A 65 -6.97 -1.02 9.24
CA SER A 65 -6.86 -2.07 10.24
C SER A 65 -5.64 -1.89 11.13
N ILE A 66 -4.49 -1.45 10.60
CA ILE A 66 -3.31 -1.16 11.43
C ILE A 66 -3.61 -0.09 12.48
N LEU A 67 -4.22 1.04 12.13
CA LEU A 67 -4.59 2.10 13.10
C LEU A 67 -5.61 1.63 14.13
N PHE A 68 -6.62 0.89 13.69
CA PHE A 68 -7.63 0.35 14.57
C PHE A 68 -7.00 -0.63 15.56
N THR A 69 -6.21 -1.58 15.06
CA THR A 69 -5.55 -2.59 15.88
C THR A 69 -4.49 -1.97 16.80
N LEU A 70 -3.78 -0.92 16.36
CA LEU A 70 -2.82 -0.18 17.19
C LEU A 70 -3.48 0.38 18.45
N LYS A 71 -4.75 0.78 18.38
CA LYS A 71 -5.53 1.29 19.51
C LYS A 71 -5.91 0.18 20.51
N TYR A 72 -6.11 -1.05 20.03
CA TYR A 72 -6.56 -2.17 20.87
C TYR A 72 -5.41 -3.01 21.41
N SER A 73 -4.40 -3.33 20.60
CA SER A 73 -3.30 -4.22 20.99
C SER A 73 -2.14 -4.21 19.98
N LEU A 74 -0.92 -4.08 20.50
CA LEU A 74 0.31 -4.16 19.74
C LEU A 74 0.54 -5.54 19.09
N THR A 75 0.15 -6.62 19.78
CA THR A 75 0.31 -8.00 19.29
C THR A 75 -0.46 -8.24 18.00
N TYR A 76 -1.72 -7.80 17.96
CA TYR A 76 -2.53 -7.91 16.75
C TYR A 76 -2.00 -6.98 15.65
N ALA A 77 -1.50 -5.79 15.99
CA ALA A 77 -0.97 -4.85 15.01
C ALA A 77 0.27 -5.44 14.30
N LYS A 78 1.09 -6.21 15.02
CA LYS A 78 2.20 -6.97 14.44
C LYS A 78 1.73 -7.98 13.39
N TYR A 79 0.72 -8.80 13.71
CA TYR A 79 0.23 -9.79 12.75
C TYR A 79 -0.39 -9.15 11.51
N VAL A 80 -1.16 -8.06 11.70
CA VAL A 80 -1.77 -7.31 10.59
C VAL A 80 -0.71 -6.66 9.70
N THR A 81 0.31 -6.02 10.29
CA THR A 81 1.41 -5.39 9.53
C THR A 81 2.24 -6.41 8.76
N VAL A 82 2.56 -7.57 9.35
CA VAL A 82 3.28 -8.65 8.67
C VAL A 82 2.47 -9.22 7.51
N ALA A 83 1.18 -9.50 7.72
CA ALA A 83 0.29 -10.00 6.67
C ALA A 83 0.17 -8.98 5.52
N LEU A 84 0.04 -7.69 5.84
CA LEU A 84 -0.02 -6.62 4.84
C LEU A 84 1.29 -6.50 4.04
N THR A 85 2.43 -6.65 4.71
CA THR A 85 3.76 -6.59 4.08
C THR A 85 3.95 -7.77 3.13
N ALA A 86 3.59 -8.98 3.56
CA ALA A 86 3.62 -10.17 2.71
C ALA A 86 2.71 -10.01 1.49
N TRP A 87 1.50 -9.47 1.69
CA TRP A 87 0.57 -9.17 0.60
C TRP A 87 1.15 -8.14 -0.38
N ALA A 88 1.73 -7.04 0.12
CA ALA A 88 2.33 -6.00 -0.72
C ALA A 88 3.49 -6.53 -1.57
N ILE A 89 4.33 -7.40 -1.00
CA ILE A 89 5.43 -8.08 -1.71
C ILE A 89 4.89 -9.03 -2.78
N ALA A 90 3.89 -9.86 -2.44
CA ALA A 90 3.28 -10.77 -3.39
C ALA A 90 2.69 -10.02 -4.61
N MET A 91 2.00 -8.90 -4.36
CA MET A 91 1.47 -8.06 -5.45
C MET A 91 2.55 -7.36 -6.27
N TYR A 92 3.68 -7.02 -5.67
CA TYR A 92 4.81 -6.44 -6.41
C TYR A 92 5.41 -7.44 -7.40
N PHE A 93 5.60 -8.69 -6.96
CA PHE A 93 6.04 -9.76 -7.85
C PHE A 93 5.01 -10.08 -8.93
N ASP A 94 3.72 -10.17 -8.57
CA ASP A 94 2.65 -10.43 -9.52
C ASP A 94 2.60 -9.36 -10.62
N ASP A 95 2.76 -8.08 -10.29
CA ASP A 95 2.84 -7.01 -11.30
C ASP A 95 4.10 -7.07 -12.16
N HIS A 96 5.24 -7.45 -11.60
CA HIS A 96 6.48 -7.53 -12.37
C HIS A 96 6.51 -8.75 -13.31
N PHE A 97 5.91 -9.88 -12.91
CA PHE A 97 5.88 -11.10 -13.71
C PHE A 97 4.70 -11.16 -14.69
N VAL A 98 3.50 -10.70 -14.29
CA VAL A 98 2.28 -10.80 -15.10
C VAL A 98 2.09 -9.57 -15.98
N LEU A 99 2.24 -8.36 -15.44
CA LEU A 99 1.90 -7.14 -16.16
C LEU A 99 2.98 -6.73 -17.17
N TYR A 100 4.26 -6.81 -16.79
CA TYR A 100 5.38 -6.40 -17.66
C TYR A 100 5.60 -7.33 -18.86
N ASN A 101 5.23 -8.61 -18.76
CA ASN A 101 5.40 -9.59 -19.84
C ASN A 101 4.18 -9.74 -20.75
N MET A 102 2.97 -9.38 -20.30
CA MET A 102 1.72 -9.68 -21.04
C MET A 102 0.96 -8.44 -21.53
N VAL A 103 1.15 -7.27 -20.90
CA VAL A 103 0.43 -6.04 -21.27
C VAL A 103 1.46 -4.92 -21.37
N GLU A 104 1.81 -4.56 -22.60
CA GLU A 104 2.64 -3.39 -22.92
C GLU A 104 2.03 -2.17 -22.22
N TYR A 105 2.65 -1.79 -21.11
CA TYR A 105 2.16 -0.72 -20.25
C TYR A 105 2.38 0.59 -21.01
N PRO A 106 1.38 1.49 -21.09
CA PRO A 106 1.61 2.78 -21.71
C PRO A 106 2.72 3.51 -20.95
N GLU A 107 3.86 3.65 -21.62
CA GLU A 107 5.00 4.44 -21.17
C GLU A 107 4.60 5.92 -21.17
N GLY A 108 3.95 6.37 -20.11
CA GLY A 108 3.68 7.79 -19.94
C GLY A 108 2.48 8.08 -19.05
N GLY A 109 2.74 8.46 -17.79
CA GLY A 109 1.73 9.09 -16.95
C GLY A 109 1.94 8.93 -15.45
N VAL A 110 1.03 9.55 -14.70
CA VAL A 110 1.00 9.55 -13.22
C VAL A 110 0.90 8.12 -12.63
N ILE A 111 0.42 7.16 -13.42
CA ILE A 111 0.26 5.74 -13.04
C ILE A 111 1.63 5.05 -12.90
N SER A 112 2.58 5.29 -13.82
CA SER A 112 3.92 4.68 -13.74
C SER A 112 4.72 5.24 -12.56
N LEU A 113 4.52 6.54 -12.24
CA LEU A 113 5.10 7.15 -11.04
C LEU A 113 4.59 6.48 -9.76
N VAL A 114 3.28 6.29 -9.62
CA VAL A 114 2.72 5.56 -8.46
C VAL A 114 3.26 4.13 -8.38
N GLN A 115 3.41 3.45 -9.51
CA GLN A 115 3.98 2.11 -9.54
C GLN A 115 5.45 2.09 -9.11
N SER A 116 6.24 3.11 -9.50
CA SER A 116 7.63 3.26 -9.08
C SER A 116 7.81 3.58 -7.59
N LEU A 117 6.79 4.16 -6.95
CA LEU A 117 6.78 4.45 -5.51
C LEU A 117 6.40 3.23 -4.66
N ARG A 118 5.91 2.14 -5.26
CA ARG A 118 5.46 0.94 -4.54
C ARG A 118 6.56 0.27 -3.68
N PRO A 119 7.83 0.18 -4.13
CA PRO A 119 8.93 -0.29 -3.28
C PRO A 119 9.12 0.55 -2.01
N ILE A 120 8.90 1.87 -2.09
CA ILE A 120 9.01 2.75 -0.91
C ILE A 120 7.93 2.40 0.11
N LEU A 121 6.70 2.10 -0.34
CA LEU A 121 5.64 1.61 0.54
C LEU A 121 6.05 0.27 1.18
N ILE A 122 6.60 -0.68 0.42
CA ILE A 122 7.06 -1.97 0.98
C ILE A 122 8.14 -1.76 2.05
N ILE A 123 9.13 -0.90 1.78
CA ILE A 123 10.18 -0.56 2.75
C ILE A 123 9.58 0.06 4.01
N SER A 124 8.60 0.96 3.88
CA SER A 124 7.92 1.54 5.05
C SER A 124 7.16 0.51 5.87
N LEU A 125 6.52 -0.49 5.23
CA LEU A 125 5.81 -1.56 5.91
C LEU A 125 6.76 -2.54 6.61
N ILE A 126 7.89 -2.86 5.97
CA ILE A 126 8.97 -3.65 6.59
C ILE A 126 9.52 -2.92 7.82
N TRP A 127 9.76 -1.61 7.71
CA TRP A 127 10.22 -0.81 8.84
C TRP A 127 9.21 -0.84 9.99
N MET A 128 7.91 -0.67 9.70
CA MET A 128 6.86 -0.82 10.71
C MET A 128 6.84 -2.21 11.36
N CYS A 129 7.04 -3.29 10.59
CA CYS A 129 7.13 -4.64 11.12
C CYS A 129 8.32 -4.81 12.07
N PHE A 130 9.48 -4.25 11.71
CA PHE A 130 10.68 -4.28 12.53
C PHE A 130 10.45 -3.54 13.85
N GLU A 131 9.93 -2.32 13.79
CA GLU A 131 9.64 -1.51 14.99
C GLU A 131 8.62 -2.18 15.92
N LEU A 132 7.61 -2.86 15.36
CA LEU A 132 6.61 -3.61 16.14
C LEU A 132 7.14 -4.95 16.68
N THR A 133 8.20 -5.51 16.11
CA THR A 133 8.77 -6.79 16.55
C THR A 133 9.87 -6.60 17.57
N PHE A 134 10.68 -5.55 17.42
CA PHE A 134 11.82 -5.24 18.27
C PHE A 134 11.53 -4.15 19.30
N SER A 135 10.30 -3.61 19.36
CA SER A 135 9.91 -2.71 20.46
C SER A 135 9.94 -3.45 21.81
N PRO A 136 10.74 -2.98 22.78
CA PRO A 136 10.95 -3.65 24.07
C PRO A 136 9.71 -3.69 24.98
N HIS A 137 8.63 -2.98 24.62
CA HIS A 137 7.39 -2.91 25.39
C HIS A 137 6.42 -4.09 25.16
N LEU A 138 6.79 -5.07 24.33
CA LEU A 138 5.99 -6.29 24.07
C LEU A 138 6.44 -7.50 24.90
N THR A 139 7.46 -7.35 25.76
CA THR A 139 8.08 -8.43 26.54
C THR A 139 7.72 -8.45 28.03
N ASP A 140 6.82 -7.57 28.50
CA ASP A 140 6.30 -7.58 29.88
C ASP A 140 4.81 -7.96 29.94
#